data_AF-A0A5C9AEZ4-F1
#
_entry.id   AF-A0A5C9AEZ4-F1
#
_cell.length_a   1.000
_cell.length_b   1.000
_cell.length_c   1.000
_cell.angle_alpha   90.00
_cell.angle_beta   90.00
_cell.angle_gamma   90.00
#
_symmetry.space_group_name_H-M   'P 1'
#
loop_
_entity.id
_entity.type
_entity.pdbx_description
1 polymer ?
#
loop_
_entity_poly.entity_id
_entity_poly.type
_entity_poly.pdbx_seq_one_letter_code
_entity_poly.pdbx_strand_id
1 'polypeptide(L)' 'MIKVLFFAQVRELVGTDATEVAADFPTVEALRQHMAAQSDRWALALEDG' A
#
# COMPACT_ATOMS: atom_id res chain seq x y z
N MET A 1 12.64 -3.09 -8.00
CA MET A 1 12.10 -3.00 -6.63
C MET A 1 11.62 -1.58 -6.40
N ILE A 2 10.36 -1.40 -6.02
CA ILE A 2 9.76 -0.13 -5.63
C ILE A 2 9.71 -0.12 -4.10
N LYS A 3 10.24 0.94 -3.49
CA LYS A 3 10.12 1.18 -2.05
C LYS A 3 8.90 2.05 -1.79
N VAL A 4 7.98 1.56 -0.95
CA VAL A 4 6.76 2.26 -0.56
C VAL A 4 6.87 2.66 0.90
N LEU A 5 6.46 3.89 1.23
CA LEU A 5 6.50 4.46 2.58
C LEU A 5 5.09 4.83 3.02
N PHE A 6 4.77 4.56 4.28
CA PHE A 6 3.47 4.87 4.87
C PHE A 6 3.60 5.90 5.98
N PHE A 7 2.58 6.76 6.11
CA PHE A 7 2.59 7.87 7.08
C PHE A 7 1.26 7.96 7.83
N ALA A 8 1.30 8.57 9.01
CA ALA A 8 0.12 8.87 9.85
C ALA A 8 -0.82 7.66 10.03
N GLN A 9 -2.12 7.86 9.84
CA GLN A 9 -3.15 6.83 10.03
C GLN A 9 -2.95 5.62 9.11
N VAL A 10 -2.46 5.82 7.88
CA VAL A 10 -2.20 4.73 6.94
C VAL A 10 -1.14 3.78 7.51
N ARG A 11 -0.06 4.33 8.07
CA ARG A 11 1.01 3.55 8.73
C ARG A 11 0.48 2.72 9.90
N GLU A 12 -0.40 3.29 10.70
CA GLU A 12 -1.01 2.61 11.85
C GLU A 12 -1.92 1.45 11.40
N LEU A 13 -2.67 1.65 10.31
CA LEU A 13 -3.55 0.62 9.77
C LEU A 13 -2.78 -0.51 9.08
N VAL A 14 -1.79 -0.20 8.23
CA VAL A 14 -0.96 -1.21 7.55
C VAL A 14 0.04 -1.91 8.47
N GLY A 15 0.42 -1.27 9.59
CA GLY A 15 1.27 -1.86 10.63
C GLY A 15 2.77 -1.90 10.29
N THR A 16 3.20 -1.16 9.26
CA THR A 16 4.60 -1.04 8.87
C THR A 16 4.89 0.36 8.32
N ASP A 17 6.12 0.82 8.48
CA ASP A 17 6.59 2.13 8.00
C ASP A 17 6.96 2.10 6.52
N ALA A 18 7.38 0.92 6.03
CA ALA A 18 7.80 0.73 4.65
C ALA A 18 7.59 -0.72 4.18
N THR A 19 7.50 -0.90 2.87
CA THR A 19 7.57 -2.21 2.21
C THR A 19 8.28 -2.11 0.87
N GLU A 20 8.82 -3.23 0.39
CA GLU A 20 9.43 -3.35 -0.94
C GLU A 20 8.57 -4.27 -1.80
N VAL A 21 8.28 -3.81 -3.02
CA VAL A 21 7.45 -4.55 -3.98
C VAL A 21 8.19 -4.65 -5.31
N ALA A 22 7.94 -5.73 -6.06
CA ALA A 22 8.45 -5.86 -7.43
C ALA A 22 7.99 -4.69 -8.31
N ALA A 23 8.81 -4.28 -9.28
CA ALA A 23 8.53 -3.12 -10.13
C ALA A 23 7.68 -3.50 -11.36
N ASP A 24 6.62 -4.28 -11.14
CA ASP A 24 5.80 -4.88 -12.20
C ASP A 24 4.48 -4.13 -12.43
N PHE A 25 4.34 -2.94 -11.84
CA PHE A 25 3.11 -2.14 -11.87
C PHE A 25 3.25 -0.97 -12.86
N PRO A 26 2.38 -0.86 -13.87
CA PRO A 26 2.44 0.21 -14.87
C PRO A 26 1.99 1.57 -14.30
N THR A 27 1.25 1.59 -13.19
CA THR A 27 0.72 2.81 -12.57
C THR A 27 0.73 2.72 -11.05
N VAL A 28 0.70 3.87 -10.39
CA VAL A 28 0.54 3.97 -8.93
C VAL A 28 -0.79 3.36 -8.49
N GLU A 29 -1.84 3.54 -9.28
CA GLU A 29 -3.15 2.95 -9.00
C GLU A 29 -3.13 1.41 -9.04
N ALA A 30 -2.44 0.81 -10.02
CA ALA A 30 -2.27 -0.64 -10.06
C ALA A 30 -1.50 -1.17 -8.83
N LEU A 31 -0.49 -0.42 -8.36
CA LEU A 31 0.22 -0.73 -7.12
C LEU A 31 -0.70 -0.62 -5.89
N ARG A 32 -1.49 0.46 -5.80
CA ARG A 32 -2.43 0.67 -4.69
C ARG A 32 -3.44 -0.47 -4.60
N GLN A 33 -4.07 -0.85 -5.72
CA GLN A 33 -5.03 -1.96 -5.76
C GLN A 33 -4.41 -3.28 -5.33
N HIS A 34 -3.19 -3.57 -5.79
CA HIS A 34 -2.46 -4.76 -5.37
C HIS A 34 -2.19 -4.79 -3.86
N MET A 35 -1.78 -3.66 -3.29
CA MET A 35 -1.52 -3.52 -1.85
C MET A 35 -2.80 -3.60 -1.03
N ALA A 36 -3.87 -2.94 -1.47
CA ALA A 36 -5.19 -2.97 -0.83
C ALA A 36 -5.76 -4.39 -0.74
N ALA A 37 -5.49 -5.24 -1.74
CA ALA A 37 -5.96 -6.63 -1.78
C ALA A 37 -5.25 -7.58 -0.78
N GLN A 38 -4.23 -7.12 -0.03
CA GLN A 38 -3.49 -7.99 0.89
C GLN A 38 -4.27 -8.35 2.16
N SER A 39 -5.15 -7.47 2.64
CA SER A 39 -6.00 -7.71 3.81
C SER A 39 -7.06 -6.61 3.95
N ASP A 40 -8.12 -6.87 4.74
CA ASP A 40 -9.15 -5.87 5.04
C ASP A 40 -8.58 -4.59 5.67
N ARG A 41 -7.53 -4.71 6.49
CA ARG A 41 -6.83 -3.55 7.08
C ARG A 41 -6.13 -2.71 6.02
N TRP A 42 -5.51 -3.36 5.05
CA TRP A 42 -4.82 -2.68 3.95
C TRP A 42 -5.82 -2.08 2.96
N ALA A 43 -6.94 -2.75 2.70
CA ALA A 43 -8.05 -2.20 1.93
C ALA A 43 -8.56 -0.90 2.55
N LEU A 44 -8.86 -0.91 3.85
CA LEU A 44 -9.30 0.28 4.58
C LEU A 44 -8.23 1.38 4.59
N ALA A 45 -6.95 1.03 4.75
CA ALA A 45 -5.86 1.99 4.81
C ALA A 45 -5.57 2.69 3.46
N LEU A 46 -5.87 1.99 2.36
CA LEU A 46 -5.55 2.40 1.00
C LEU A 46 -6.81 2.68 0.18
N GLU A 47 -7.97 2.83 0.81
CA GLU A 47 -9.21 3.27 0.17
C GLU A 47 -8.99 4.61 -0.56
N ASP A 48 -9.69 4.80 -1.68
CA ASP A 48 -9.68 6.09 -2.37
C ASP A 48 -10.40 7.11 -1.50
N GLY A 49 -9.63 8.06 -0.96
CA GLY A 49 -10.14 9.22 -0.22
C GLY A 49 -10.55 10.38 -1.12
#